data_AF-A0A2R5FE03-F1
#
_entry.id   AF-A0A2R5FE03-F1
#
_cell.length_a   1.000
_cell.length_b   1.000
_cell.length_c   1.000
_cell.angle_alpha   90.00
_cell.angle_beta   90.00
_cell.angle_gamma   90.00
#
_symmetry.space_group_name_H-M   'P 1'
#
loop_
_entity.id
_entity.type
_entity.pdbx_description
1 polymer ?
#
loop_
_entity_poly.entity_id
_entity_poly.type
_entity_poly.pdbx_seq_one_letter_code
_entity_poly.pdbx_strand_id
1 'polypeptide(L)'
;MSKKSASNTGNQSKANLGEQIRNIADRLKQENEVQIKATSRILGAAAQISENHDRLINEVVDMVEEDLNKQIQTYQKDIHTVDILKQQFKTLREAKDYFKLKATSWESLAKKLNDSSSQKLVSETKTQSDHFSKSNGMGKFEYDGKIYEGLTVHLEEDVAEIFPNAQAVNEALRFLIRVTKKSC
;
A
#
# COMPACT_ATOMS: atom_id res chain seq x y z
N MET A 1 -29.86 3.46 91.63
CA MET A 1 -30.73 3.52 90.43
C MET A 1 -30.21 4.63 89.53
N SER A 2 -29.69 4.32 88.35
CA SER A 2 -29.45 5.31 87.28
C SER A 2 -29.62 4.62 85.93
N LYS A 3 -30.61 5.09 85.15
CA LYS A 3 -30.92 4.68 83.77
C LYS A 3 -30.32 5.68 82.79
N LYS A 4 -29.83 5.21 81.63
CA LYS A 4 -29.61 5.84 80.29
C LYS A 4 -28.23 5.44 79.74
N SER A 5 -28.03 5.09 78.47
CA SER A 5 -28.84 5.17 77.25
C SER A 5 -28.39 4.06 76.30
N ALA A 6 -29.33 3.42 75.60
CA ALA A 6 -29.01 2.52 74.49
C ALA A 6 -28.60 3.34 73.26
N SER A 7 -27.42 3.05 72.73
CA SER A 7 -26.89 3.61 71.48
C SER A 7 -27.64 3.02 70.28
N ASN A 8 -28.24 3.89 69.46
CA ASN A 8 -28.92 3.53 68.23
C ASN A 8 -27.92 3.57 67.05
N THR A 9 -27.22 2.46 66.79
CA THR A 9 -26.21 2.35 65.71
C THR A 9 -26.60 1.32 64.65
N GLY A 10 -27.90 1.18 64.37
CA GLY A 10 -28.43 0.12 63.49
C GLY A 10 -28.60 0.48 62.00
N ASN A 11 -28.59 1.77 61.63
CA ASN A 11 -29.15 2.20 60.33
C ASN A 11 -28.17 2.78 59.30
N GLN A 12 -26.86 2.90 59.59
CA GLN A 12 -25.93 3.57 58.66
C GLN A 12 -25.28 2.66 57.60
N SER A 13 -25.28 1.34 57.77
CA SER A 13 -24.63 0.43 56.81
C SER A 13 -25.44 0.18 55.53
N LYS A 14 -26.79 0.24 55.61
CA LYS A 14 -27.67 0.10 54.44
C LYS A 14 -27.76 1.37 53.58
N ALA A 15 -27.53 2.54 54.17
CA ALA A 15 -27.52 3.81 53.43
C ALA A 15 -26.35 3.87 52.42
N ASN A 16 -25.19 3.31 52.77
CA ASN A 16 -23.98 3.39 51.93
C ASN A 16 -23.95 2.41 50.74
N LEU A 17 -24.58 1.24 50.85
CA LEU A 17 -24.53 0.21 49.82
C LEU A 17 -25.34 0.58 48.57
N GLY A 18 -26.52 1.20 48.78
CA GLY A 18 -27.35 1.67 47.67
C GLY A 18 -26.70 2.82 46.88
N GLU A 19 -25.93 3.67 47.55
CA GLU A 19 -25.19 4.76 46.93
C GLU A 19 -23.96 4.25 46.17
N GLN A 20 -23.26 3.25 46.71
CA GLN A 20 -22.19 2.55 45.97
C GLN A 20 -22.70 1.87 44.70
N ILE A 21 -23.86 1.19 44.76
CA ILE A 21 -24.47 0.57 43.58
C ILE A 21 -24.83 1.63 42.53
N ARG A 22 -25.34 2.79 42.96
CA ARG A 22 -25.68 3.91 42.07
C ARG A 22 -24.42 4.50 41.40
N ASN A 23 -23.37 4.76 42.18
CA ASN A 23 -22.08 5.24 41.65
C ASN A 23 -21.44 4.25 40.67
N ILE A 24 -21.52 2.95 40.95
CA ILE A 24 -21.02 1.92 40.02
C ILE A 24 -21.83 1.94 38.72
N ALA A 25 -23.15 2.05 38.80
CA ALA A 25 -24.02 2.11 37.63
C ALA A 25 -23.75 3.37 36.78
N ASP A 26 -23.61 4.54 37.41
CA ASP A 26 -23.32 5.80 36.71
C ASP A 26 -21.96 5.76 36.03
N ARG A 27 -20.95 5.20 36.70
CA ARG A 27 -19.61 5.01 36.13
C ARG A 27 -19.63 4.04 34.95
N LEU A 28 -20.30 2.89 35.06
CA LEU A 28 -20.43 1.92 33.97
C LEU A 28 -21.13 2.53 32.76
N LYS A 29 -22.17 3.35 32.98
CA LYS A 29 -22.86 4.08 31.92
C LYS A 29 -21.91 5.04 31.20
N GLN A 30 -21.13 5.82 31.94
CA GLN A 30 -20.20 6.77 31.37
C GLN A 30 -19.06 6.09 30.60
N GLU A 31 -18.49 5.00 31.13
CA GLU A 31 -17.47 4.20 30.43
C GLU A 31 -18.03 3.63 29.12
N ASN A 32 -19.28 3.14 29.11
CA ASN A 32 -19.91 2.61 27.92
C ASN A 32 -20.15 3.71 26.85
N GLU A 33 -20.59 4.91 27.25
CA GLU A 33 -20.74 6.04 26.33
C GLU A 33 -19.40 6.43 25.67
N VAL A 34 -18.31 6.43 26.45
CA VAL A 34 -16.96 6.67 25.93
C VAL A 34 -16.53 5.57 24.95
N GLN A 35 -16.80 4.30 25.27
CA GLN A 35 -16.49 3.17 24.39
C GLN A 35 -17.27 3.22 23.08
N ILE A 36 -18.57 3.51 23.12
CA ILE A 36 -19.41 3.65 21.92
C ILE A 36 -18.88 4.78 21.03
N LYS A 37 -18.48 5.91 21.64
CA LYS A 37 -17.87 7.04 20.92
C LYS A 37 -16.51 6.69 20.30
N ALA A 38 -15.65 5.99 21.03
CA ALA A 38 -14.36 5.55 20.51
C ALA A 38 -14.55 4.57 19.35
N THR A 39 -15.45 3.59 19.51
CA THR A 39 -15.72 2.56 18.50
C THR A 39 -16.30 3.15 17.23
N SER A 40 -17.27 4.08 17.34
CA SER A 40 -17.85 4.76 16.16
C SER A 40 -16.81 5.58 15.39
N ARG A 41 -15.86 6.22 16.08
CA ARG A 41 -14.75 6.94 15.43
C ARG A 41 -13.79 5.98 14.71
N ILE A 42 -13.43 4.87 15.35
CA ILE A 42 -12.59 3.83 14.72
C ILE A 42 -13.29 3.28 13.46
N LEU A 43 -14.60 3.00 13.54
CA LEU A 43 -15.36 2.52 12.40
C LEU A 43 -15.43 3.55 11.27
N GLY A 44 -15.59 4.83 11.59
CA GLY A 44 -15.56 5.92 10.61
C GLY A 44 -14.21 6.03 9.90
N ALA A 45 -13.11 5.98 10.66
CA ALA A 45 -11.76 5.98 10.11
C ALA A 45 -11.51 4.74 9.23
N ALA A 46 -11.96 3.56 9.67
CA ALA A 46 -11.85 2.33 8.89
C ALA A 46 -12.63 2.41 7.56
N ALA A 47 -13.84 3.00 7.57
CA ALA A 47 -14.63 3.21 6.36
C ALA A 47 -13.90 4.15 5.38
N GLN A 48 -13.32 5.24 5.88
CA GLN A 48 -12.53 6.17 5.06
C GLN A 48 -11.27 5.50 4.48
N ILE A 49 -10.58 4.68 5.27
CA ILE A 49 -9.42 3.90 4.81
C ILE A 49 -9.84 2.92 3.71
N SER A 50 -11.00 2.26 3.85
CA SER A 50 -11.53 1.37 2.81
C SER A 50 -11.79 2.12 1.51
N GLU A 51 -12.43 3.29 1.57
CA GLU A 51 -12.66 4.12 0.39
C GLU A 51 -11.35 4.55 -0.28
N ASN A 52 -10.35 4.93 0.52
CA ASN A 52 -9.03 5.27 0.01
C ASN A 52 -8.34 4.08 -0.65
N HIS A 53 -8.45 2.89 -0.07
CA HIS A 53 -7.90 1.67 -0.66
C HIS A 53 -8.59 1.33 -1.98
N ASP A 54 -9.92 1.45 -2.08
CA ASP A 54 -10.64 1.21 -3.33
C ASP A 54 -10.20 2.19 -4.43
N ARG A 55 -9.97 3.46 -4.08
CA ARG A 55 -9.41 4.47 -5.01
C ARG A 55 -7.99 4.12 -5.47
N LEU A 56 -7.11 3.79 -4.53
CA LEU A 56 -5.73 3.39 -4.84
C LEU A 56 -5.68 2.15 -5.73
N ILE A 57 -6.55 1.17 -5.46
CA ILE A 57 -6.66 -0.03 -6.29
C ILE A 57 -7.03 0.37 -7.71
N ASN A 58 -8.05 1.21 -7.90
CA ASN A 58 -8.47 1.64 -9.23
C ASN A 58 -7.38 2.44 -9.95
N GLU A 59 -6.71 3.39 -9.28
CA GLU A 59 -5.64 4.18 -9.89
C GLU A 59 -4.44 3.32 -10.30
N VAL A 60 -4.04 2.37 -9.45
CA VAL A 60 -2.96 1.43 -9.79
C VAL A 60 -3.37 0.52 -10.93
N VAL A 61 -4.63 0.07 -10.97
CA VAL A 61 -5.16 -0.73 -12.09
C VAL A 61 -5.09 0.06 -13.38
N ASP A 62 -5.57 1.31 -13.38
CA ASP A 62 -5.55 2.19 -14.56
C ASP A 62 -4.11 2.42 -15.04
N MET A 63 -3.18 2.71 -14.13
CA MET A 63 -1.78 2.93 -14.47
C MET A 63 -1.10 1.67 -15.01
N VAL A 64 -1.34 0.51 -14.37
CA VAL A 64 -0.80 -0.78 -14.84
C VAL A 64 -1.40 -1.16 -16.19
N GLU A 65 -2.69 -0.93 -16.40
CA GLU A 65 -3.35 -1.21 -17.67
C GLU A 65 -2.84 -0.27 -18.77
N GLU A 66 -2.66 1.01 -18.48
CA GLU A 66 -2.02 1.95 -19.39
C GLU A 66 -0.59 1.55 -19.75
N ASP A 67 0.22 1.15 -18.77
CA ASP A 67 1.60 0.74 -19.01
C ASP A 67 1.69 -0.58 -19.75
N LEU A 68 0.78 -1.52 -19.49
CA LEU A 68 0.65 -2.75 -20.26
C LEU A 68 0.21 -2.44 -21.70
N ASN A 69 -0.76 -1.54 -21.90
CA ASN A 69 -1.20 -1.13 -23.23
C ASN A 69 -0.11 -0.39 -24.00
N LYS A 70 0.65 0.49 -23.34
CA LYS A 70 1.85 1.13 -23.93
C LYS A 70 2.86 0.07 -24.35
N GLN A 71 3.15 -0.90 -23.47
CA GLN A 71 4.03 -2.03 -23.78
C GLN A 71 3.51 -2.84 -24.97
N ILE A 72 2.23 -3.21 -25.01
CA ILE A 72 1.63 -3.94 -26.12
C ILE A 72 1.76 -3.14 -27.42
N GLN A 73 1.56 -1.82 -27.38
CA GLN A 73 1.73 -0.96 -28.55
C GLN A 73 3.20 -0.86 -28.99
N THR A 74 4.18 -0.78 -28.08
CA THR A 74 5.61 -0.85 -28.44
C THR A 74 5.97 -2.22 -29.01
N TYR A 75 5.47 -3.32 -28.41
CA TYR A 75 5.67 -4.67 -28.93
C TYR A 75 5.05 -4.86 -30.31
N GLN A 76 3.85 -4.31 -30.57
CA GLN A 76 3.23 -4.39 -31.89
C GLN A 76 3.93 -3.50 -32.94
N LYS A 77 4.47 -2.35 -32.53
CA LYS A 77 5.21 -1.44 -33.42
C LYS A 77 6.53 -2.03 -33.92
N ASP A 78 7.12 -2.93 -33.13
CA ASP A 78 8.41 -3.55 -33.43
C ASP A 78 8.30 -4.95 -34.08
N ILE A 79 7.08 -5.48 -34.27
CA ILE A 79 6.88 -6.71 -35.06
C ILE A 79 6.93 -6.35 -36.53
N HIS A 80 8.10 -6.54 -37.13
CA HIS A 80 8.30 -6.38 -38.55
C HIS A 80 7.90 -7.67 -39.27
N THR A 81 6.66 -7.72 -39.75
CA THR A 81 6.18 -8.77 -40.67
C THR A 81 6.64 -8.44 -42.10
N VAL A 82 6.86 -9.48 -42.91
CA VAL A 82 7.32 -9.36 -44.31
C VAL A 82 6.44 -8.43 -45.13
N ASP A 83 5.12 -8.45 -44.92
CA ASP A 83 4.17 -7.63 -45.66
C ASP A 83 4.29 -6.14 -45.31
N ILE A 84 4.52 -5.81 -44.03
CA ILE A 84 4.74 -4.44 -43.55
C ILE A 84 6.03 -3.87 -44.15
N LEU A 85 7.09 -4.69 -44.18
CA LEU A 85 8.38 -4.29 -44.76
C LEU A 85 8.29 -4.06 -46.27
N LYS A 86 7.53 -4.89 -47.00
CA LYS A 86 7.28 -4.72 -48.44
C LYS A 86 6.38 -3.52 -48.75
N GLN A 87 5.50 -3.15 -47.82
CA GLN A 87 4.68 -1.95 -47.94
C GLN A 87 5.51 -0.67 -47.72
N GLN A 88 6.46 -0.70 -46.77
CA GLN A 88 7.31 0.45 -46.45
C GLN A 88 8.47 0.65 -47.44
N PHE A 89 9.02 -0.43 -47.99
CA PHE A 89 10.18 -0.38 -48.88
C PHE A 89 9.88 -1.13 -50.18
N LYS A 90 10.13 -0.49 -51.32
CA LYS A 90 9.84 -1.07 -52.64
C LYS A 90 10.81 -2.19 -53.00
N THR A 91 12.02 -2.17 -52.44
CA THR A 91 13.05 -3.18 -52.70
C THR A 91 13.76 -3.64 -51.44
N LEU A 92 14.23 -4.90 -51.43
CA LEU A 92 14.99 -5.46 -50.32
C LEU A 92 16.30 -4.71 -50.09
N ARG A 93 16.91 -4.19 -51.17
CA ARG A 93 18.16 -3.43 -51.09
C ARG A 93 17.98 -2.13 -50.31
N GLU A 94 16.91 -1.41 -50.58
CA GLU A 94 16.54 -0.16 -49.89
C GLU A 94 16.30 -0.40 -48.39
N ALA A 95 15.54 -1.44 -48.05
CA ALA A 95 15.31 -1.81 -46.65
C ALA A 95 16.62 -2.19 -45.94
N LYS A 96 17.49 -2.95 -46.59
CA LYS A 96 18.79 -3.35 -46.03
C LYS A 96 19.69 -2.15 -45.76
N ASP A 97 19.70 -1.18 -46.66
CA ASP A 97 20.51 0.03 -46.51
C ASP A 97 19.98 0.93 -45.38
N TYR A 98 18.64 1.02 -45.24
CA TYR A 98 18.00 1.76 -44.16
C TYR A 98 18.32 1.19 -42.77
N PHE A 99 18.12 -0.12 -42.58
CA PHE A 99 18.40 -0.79 -41.31
C PHE A 99 19.88 -1.12 -41.11
N LYS A 100 20.72 -0.95 -42.15
CA LYS A 100 22.14 -1.33 -42.17
C LYS A 100 22.36 -2.80 -41.80
N LEU A 101 21.41 -3.66 -42.16
CA LEU A 101 21.44 -5.09 -41.85
C LEU A 101 21.69 -5.95 -43.09
N LYS A 102 22.48 -7.02 -42.92
CA LYS A 102 22.72 -8.01 -43.97
C LYS A 102 21.63 -9.09 -43.92
N ALA A 103 20.79 -9.13 -44.95
CA ALA A 103 19.80 -10.17 -45.18
C ALA A 103 19.84 -10.66 -46.64
N THR A 104 19.52 -11.94 -46.82
CA THR A 104 19.41 -12.62 -48.12
C THR A 104 17.97 -12.72 -48.62
N SER A 105 16.99 -12.58 -47.72
CA SER A 105 15.56 -12.61 -48.02
C SER A 105 14.78 -11.67 -47.09
N TRP A 106 13.53 -11.37 -47.44
CA TRP A 106 12.65 -10.54 -46.60
C TRP A 106 12.33 -11.21 -45.26
N GLU A 107 12.17 -12.53 -45.24
CA GLU A 107 11.94 -13.33 -44.04
C GLU A 107 13.17 -13.27 -43.12
N SER A 108 14.37 -13.34 -43.69
CA SER A 108 15.62 -13.21 -42.95
C SER A 108 15.82 -11.81 -42.38
N LEU A 109 15.36 -10.77 -43.09
CA LEU A 109 15.41 -9.39 -42.63
C LEU A 109 14.40 -9.16 -41.49
N ALA A 110 13.15 -9.58 -41.67
CA ALA A 110 12.09 -9.54 -40.65
C ALA A 110 12.52 -10.26 -39.37
N LYS A 111 13.03 -11.49 -39.50
CA LYS A 111 13.54 -12.26 -38.37
C LYS A 111 14.68 -11.54 -37.65
N LYS A 112 15.65 -10.99 -38.39
CA LYS A 112 16.76 -10.22 -37.79
C LYS A 112 16.30 -8.95 -37.09
N LEU A 113 15.31 -8.25 -37.62
CA LEU A 113 14.75 -7.06 -37.00
C LEU A 113 14.02 -7.41 -35.69
N ASN A 114 13.21 -8.47 -35.70
CA ASN A 114 12.50 -8.96 -34.51
C ASN A 114 13.47 -9.53 -33.45
N ASP A 115 14.52 -10.25 -33.88
CA ASP A 115 15.60 -10.76 -33.01
C ASP A 115 16.44 -9.61 -32.40
N SER A 116 16.72 -8.55 -33.18
CA SER A 116 17.50 -7.38 -32.72
C SER A 116 16.70 -6.46 -31.81
N SER A 117 15.39 -6.31 -32.05
CA SER A 117 14.48 -5.59 -31.14
C SER A 117 14.41 -6.27 -29.77
N SER A 118 14.39 -7.60 -29.75
CA SER A 118 14.38 -8.40 -28.52
C SER A 118 15.66 -8.27 -27.67
N GLN A 119 16.82 -8.00 -28.29
CA GLN A 119 18.09 -7.79 -27.57
C GLN A 119 18.23 -6.41 -26.92
N LYS A 120 17.51 -5.39 -27.42
CA LYS A 120 17.52 -4.05 -26.80
C LYS A 120 16.84 -4.04 -25.42
N LEU A 121 15.92 -4.98 -25.17
CA LEU A 121 15.21 -5.17 -23.90
C LEU A 121 16.07 -5.72 -22.74
N VAL A 122 17.22 -6.36 -23.04
CA VAL A 122 18.10 -6.95 -22.00
C VAL A 122 19.20 -5.97 -21.55
N SER A 123 19.46 -4.91 -22.34
CA SER A 123 20.56 -3.98 -22.03
C SER A 123 20.16 -2.86 -21.07
N GLU A 124 18.87 -2.57 -20.92
CA GLU A 124 18.36 -1.59 -19.93
C GLU A 124 17.97 -2.20 -18.58
N THR A 125 17.99 -3.53 -18.43
CA THR A 125 17.68 -4.22 -17.16
C THR A 125 18.89 -4.80 -16.44
N LYS A 126 20.11 -4.60 -16.96
CA LYS A 126 21.35 -5.12 -16.35
C LYS A 126 22.31 -4.02 -15.92
N THR A 127 21.86 -3.14 -15.02
CA THR A 127 22.77 -2.47 -14.07
C THR A 127 22.07 -2.22 -12.73
N GLN A 128 21.45 -3.25 -12.13
CA GLN A 128 21.18 -3.24 -10.68
C GLN A 128 20.79 -4.65 -10.18
N SER A 129 21.69 -5.61 -10.39
CA SER A 129 21.77 -6.80 -9.52
C SER A 129 23.15 -6.79 -8.90
N ASP A 130 23.19 -7.02 -7.60
CA ASP A 130 24.37 -7.15 -6.75
C ASP A 130 24.97 -5.83 -6.28
N HIS A 131 24.31 -5.18 -5.34
CA HIS A 131 24.87 -5.03 -3.99
C HIS A 131 23.85 -4.43 -3.00
N PHE A 132 23.91 -4.93 -1.76
CA PHE A 132 23.34 -4.42 -0.49
C PHE A 132 22.12 -5.13 0.11
N SER A 133 22.39 -6.32 0.67
CA SER A 133 21.96 -6.59 2.04
C SER A 133 22.86 -5.85 3.04
N LYS A 134 22.22 -5.22 4.03
CA LYS A 134 22.77 -4.56 5.23
C LYS A 134 23.52 -3.24 4.98
N SER A 135 22.88 -2.12 5.31
CA SER A 135 23.03 -1.48 6.63
C SER A 135 22.38 -0.09 6.62
N ASN A 136 21.96 0.33 7.81
CA ASN A 136 21.40 1.63 8.15
C ASN A 136 22.05 2.82 7.43
N GLY A 137 21.23 3.80 7.04
CA GLY A 137 21.72 5.14 6.75
C GLY A 137 20.95 5.83 5.63
N MET A 138 20.07 6.74 6.03
CA MET A 138 19.67 7.96 5.32
C MET A 138 20.33 8.17 3.94
N GLY A 139 19.61 7.89 2.86
CA GLY A 139 20.07 8.10 1.49
C GLY A 139 18.93 8.61 0.62
N LYS A 140 19.04 9.87 0.19
CA LYS A 140 18.16 10.51 -0.79
C LYS A 140 18.08 9.64 -2.05
N PHE A 141 16.87 9.20 -2.40
CA PHE A 141 16.56 8.74 -3.75
C PHE A 141 16.14 9.97 -4.57
N GLU A 142 17.02 10.46 -5.42
CA GLU A 142 16.64 11.33 -6.52
C GLU A 142 16.10 10.42 -7.65
N TYR A 143 14.78 10.46 -7.81
CA TYR A 143 14.07 9.92 -8.97
C TYR A 143 13.67 11.10 -9.85
N ASP A 144 14.05 11.02 -11.10
CA ASP A 144 13.84 12.00 -12.14
C ASP A 144 12.33 12.11 -12.41
N GLY A 145 11.71 13.16 -11.89
CA GLY A 145 10.53 13.74 -12.54
C GLY A 145 9.15 13.28 -12.09
N LYS A 146 8.93 12.97 -10.81
CA LYS A 146 7.74 13.42 -10.04
C LYS A 146 8.15 13.49 -8.57
N ILE A 147 8.12 14.68 -7.99
CA ILE A 147 8.28 14.86 -6.54
C ILE A 147 7.03 14.23 -5.91
N TYR A 148 7.11 12.96 -5.51
CA TYR A 148 6.26 12.46 -4.45
C TYR A 148 6.75 13.22 -3.22
N GLU A 149 6.11 14.35 -2.95
CA GLU A 149 6.23 15.06 -1.69
C GLU A 149 5.95 14.00 -0.64
N GLY A 150 7.03 13.54 0.02
CA GLY A 150 7.02 12.29 0.77
C GLY A 150 5.80 12.28 1.67
N LEU A 151 4.97 11.24 1.54
CA LEU A 151 3.71 11.07 2.25
C LEU A 151 3.97 11.20 3.76
N THR A 152 3.95 12.44 4.26
CA THR A 152 4.29 12.75 5.64
C THR A 152 3.01 12.53 6.41
N VAL A 153 2.76 11.28 6.76
CA VAL A 153 1.63 10.88 7.59
C VAL A 153 1.87 11.50 8.96
N HIS A 154 1.11 12.55 9.27
CA HIS A 154 1.18 13.21 10.56
C HIS A 154 0.34 12.39 11.55
N LEU A 155 1.03 11.66 12.42
CA LEU A 155 0.42 10.91 13.51
C LEU A 155 0.17 11.88 14.68
N GLU A 156 -0.94 11.69 15.40
CA GLU A 156 -1.17 12.36 16.68
C GLU A 156 -0.05 11.98 17.67
N GLU A 157 0.25 12.87 18.62
CA GLU A 157 1.46 12.80 19.46
C GLU A 157 1.53 11.51 20.30
N ASP A 158 0.38 11.03 20.76
CA ASP A 158 0.19 9.76 21.47
C ASP A 158 0.38 8.54 20.54
N VAL A 159 -0.06 8.63 19.29
CA VAL A 159 0.12 7.57 18.29
C VAL A 159 1.57 7.51 17.82
N ALA A 160 2.24 8.66 17.69
CA ALA A 160 3.66 8.74 17.39
C ALA A 160 4.53 8.19 18.53
N GLU A 161 4.09 8.31 19.78
CA GLU A 161 4.75 7.69 20.94
C GLU A 161 4.67 6.15 20.87
N ILE A 162 3.52 5.60 20.48
CA ILE A 162 3.31 4.14 20.40
C ILE A 162 3.94 3.54 19.12
N PHE A 163 3.94 4.28 18.02
CA PHE A 163 4.48 3.86 16.72
C PHE A 163 5.55 4.83 16.21
N PRO A 164 6.74 4.85 16.84
CA PRO A 164 7.76 5.86 16.59
C PRO A 164 8.44 5.74 15.22
N ASN A 165 8.23 4.63 14.50
CA ASN A 165 8.80 4.40 13.18
C ASN A 165 7.95 3.42 12.35
N ALA A 166 8.25 3.37 11.04
CA ALA A 166 7.58 2.49 10.10
C ALA A 166 7.70 0.99 10.43
N GLN A 167 8.75 0.58 11.15
CA GLN A 167 8.92 -0.82 11.56
C GLN A 167 7.90 -1.22 12.63
N ALA A 168 7.60 -0.33 13.58
CA ALA A 168 6.57 -0.58 14.60
C ALA A 168 5.17 -0.73 13.99
N VAL A 169 4.84 0.12 13.00
CA VAL A 169 3.57 0.07 12.25
C VAL A 169 3.43 -1.25 11.48
N ASN A 170 4.49 -1.67 10.78
CA ASN A 170 4.48 -2.90 9.99
C ASN A 170 4.31 -4.15 10.84
N GLU A 171 4.91 -4.18 12.03
CA GLU A 171 4.75 -5.30 12.96
C GLU A 171 3.34 -5.36 13.55
N ALA A 172 2.73 -4.20 13.85
CA ALA A 172 1.32 -4.15 14.29
C ALA A 172 0.36 -4.63 13.19
N LEU A 173 0.59 -4.24 11.93
CA LEU A 173 -0.18 -4.72 10.78
C LEU A 173 -0.05 -6.24 10.62
N ARG A 174 1.17 -6.76 10.69
CA ARG A 174 1.44 -8.21 10.61
C ARG A 174 0.78 -8.98 11.75
N PHE A 175 0.80 -8.41 12.95
CA PHE A 175 0.13 -8.99 14.11
C PHE A 175 -1.39 -9.04 13.90
N LEU A 176 -1.99 -7.95 13.43
CA LEU A 176 -3.42 -7.89 13.14
C LEU A 176 -3.82 -8.95 12.10
N ILE A 177 -3.08 -9.03 10.99
CA ILE A 177 -3.29 -10.05 9.94
C ILE A 177 -3.16 -11.48 10.51
N ARG A 178 -2.21 -11.70 11.43
CA ARG A 178 -2.00 -13.01 12.06
C ARG A 178 -3.14 -13.40 12.99
N VAL A 179 -3.67 -12.45 13.77
CA VAL A 179 -4.78 -12.70 14.70
C VAL A 179 -6.07 -12.95 13.91
N THR A 180 -6.36 -12.14 12.90
CA THR A 180 -7.57 -12.30 12.07
C THR A 180 -7.57 -13.59 11.26
N LYS A 181 -6.41 -14.03 10.74
CA LYS A 181 -6.28 -15.33 10.05
C LYS A 181 -6.35 -16.55 10.97
N LYS A 182 -6.11 -16.39 12.28
CA LYS A 182 -6.24 -17.48 13.27
C LYS A 182 -7.65 -17.64 13.84
N SER A 183 -8.56 -16.70 13.55
CA SER A 183 -9.95 -16.72 14.00
C SER A 183 -10.91 -17.35 12.98
N CYS A 184 -10.38 -18.03 11.95
CA CYS A 184 -11.13 -18.82 10.97
C CYS A 184 -10.67 -20.27 11.00
#